data_AF-A0A4V2GA93-F1
#
_entry.id   AF-A0A4V2GA93-F1
#
_cell.length_a   1.000
_cell.length_b   1.000
_cell.length_c   1.000
_cell.angle_alpha   90.00
_cell.angle_beta   90.00
_cell.angle_gamma   90.00
#
_symmetry.space_group_name_H-M   'P 1'
#
loop_
_entity.id
_entity.type
_entity.pdbx_description
1 polymer ?
#
loop_
_entity_poly.entity_id
_entity_poly.type
_entity_poly.pdbx_seq_one_letter_code
_entity_poly.pdbx_strand_id
1 'polypeptide(L)'
;MSQRRQNHSGKNHRPTNAAQRDKVRKRFLRVQGEPFVRSIHNDEDWTHVHRTGRILVCPDDQCTQRLSAKMSQKKRRFLSDVSGSSCNHFVSAGGGGPMTDEHLWLQQKLLEICRELGFAARLEVGFSGACVDLHVDSTPPYAFEVQRVSTNFTARRKAREWNGMQTLWFLPESARQKNTGKGKNHGDPLFTEPCVRLGYRVSGSSEVPTANQLRSIWQGDSRCEVQLHVGVTIGKLSPDRRSFTSTQLPLTKFISQVLNDERRWYKARLIRGRQGGMWAGWLLNADVAKYEAAIQAADEERQRRETTEKKTNADCADLEELNRAAGEHADAEQAAVDDARIRDERTEASEDTPHTAPPARVPPEPDAQPFVSPVATREPWWKRIMKLLIG
;
A
#
# COMPACT_ATOMS: atom_id res chain seq x y z
N MET A 1 -16.71 20.70 -28.72
CA MET A 1 -15.87 21.87 -28.41
C MET A 1 -15.13 21.60 -27.10
N SER A 2 -13.82 21.40 -27.18
CA SER A 2 -12.96 20.89 -26.10
C SER A 2 -12.42 22.03 -25.22
N GLN A 3 -12.85 22.12 -23.97
CA GLN A 3 -12.25 23.02 -22.99
C GLN A 3 -11.03 22.37 -22.34
N ARG A 4 -9.88 22.71 -22.91
CA ARG A 4 -8.52 22.44 -22.42
C ARG A 4 -8.32 23.18 -21.08
N ARG A 5 -8.49 22.48 -19.95
CA ARG A 5 -8.24 23.07 -18.61
C ARG A 5 -6.74 23.31 -18.43
N GLN A 6 -6.40 24.60 -18.33
CA GLN A 6 -5.08 25.10 -18.00
C GLN A 6 -4.67 24.64 -16.59
N ASN A 7 -3.51 23.99 -16.49
CA ASN A 7 -2.88 23.71 -15.21
C ASN A 7 -2.38 25.03 -14.61
N HIS A 8 -3.00 25.49 -13.52
CA HIS A 8 -2.53 26.66 -12.78
C HIS A 8 -1.11 26.44 -12.23
N SER A 9 -0.25 27.43 -12.47
CA SER A 9 1.11 27.55 -11.97
C SER A 9 1.15 27.54 -10.45
N GLY A 10 1.82 26.55 -9.87
CA GLY A 10 2.25 26.62 -8.47
C GLY A 10 3.15 27.84 -8.26
N LYS A 11 3.07 28.45 -7.06
CA LYS A 11 3.84 29.61 -6.62
C LYS A 11 5.25 29.64 -7.22
N ASN A 12 5.51 30.71 -7.97
CA ASN A 12 6.80 31.01 -8.58
C ASN A 12 7.89 31.06 -7.50
N HIS A 13 8.68 29.99 -7.38
CA HIS A 13 10.05 30.17 -6.92
C HIS A 13 10.74 31.04 -7.98
N ARG A 14 10.91 32.33 -7.70
CA ARG A 14 11.80 33.19 -8.48
C ARG A 14 13.17 32.50 -8.50
N PRO A 15 13.67 32.05 -9.66
CA PRO A 15 15.06 31.64 -9.72
C PRO A 15 15.89 32.89 -9.48
N THR A 16 16.69 32.88 -8.42
CA THR A 16 17.72 33.90 -8.24
C THR A 16 18.66 33.82 -9.44
N ASN A 17 18.83 34.94 -10.13
CA ASN A 17 19.52 35.10 -11.43
C ASN A 17 21.05 34.84 -11.40
N ALA A 18 21.55 33.97 -10.52
CA ALA A 18 22.98 33.65 -10.41
C ALA A 18 23.28 32.21 -9.94
N ALA A 19 22.27 31.33 -9.83
CA ALA A 19 22.54 29.90 -9.68
C ALA A 19 23.00 29.38 -11.05
N GLN A 20 24.26 28.92 -11.10
CA GLN A 20 24.92 28.34 -12.26
C GLN A 20 23.94 27.62 -13.19
N ARG A 21 24.08 27.86 -14.49
CA ARG A 21 23.67 26.91 -15.53
C ARG A 21 24.37 25.57 -15.26
N ASP A 22 23.89 24.81 -14.28
CA ASP A 22 24.08 23.39 -14.25
C ASP A 22 23.27 22.88 -15.43
N LYS A 23 23.93 22.90 -16.61
CA LYS A 23 23.50 22.18 -17.78
C LYS A 23 23.14 20.79 -17.27
N VAL A 24 21.86 20.43 -17.32
CA VAL A 24 21.39 19.10 -16.94
C VAL A 24 22.27 18.11 -17.71
N ARG A 25 23.12 17.40 -16.97
CA ARG A 25 24.17 16.58 -17.58
C ARG A 25 23.51 15.29 -18.01
N LYS A 26 23.51 15.01 -19.31
CA LYS A 26 23.13 13.70 -19.84
C LYS A 26 23.99 12.65 -19.15
N ARG A 27 23.36 11.65 -18.53
CA ARG A 27 24.03 10.53 -17.83
C ARG A 27 23.89 9.21 -18.56
N PHE A 28 22.82 9.07 -19.34
CA PHE A 28 22.50 7.88 -20.10
C PHE A 28 22.84 8.06 -21.57
N LEU A 29 23.25 6.97 -22.19
CA LEU A 29 23.53 6.88 -23.62
C LEU A 29 23.18 5.48 -24.15
N ARG A 30 23.20 5.33 -25.46
CA ARG A 30 23.22 4.02 -26.13
C ARG A 30 24.43 3.97 -27.06
N VAL A 31 25.05 2.80 -27.18
CA VAL A 31 26.06 2.55 -28.22
C VAL A 31 25.32 2.18 -29.50
N GLN A 32 25.63 2.83 -30.62
CA GLN A 32 24.91 2.58 -31.87
C GLN A 32 24.98 1.10 -32.27
N GLY A 33 23.82 0.53 -32.59
CA GLY A 33 23.68 -0.89 -32.94
C GLY A 33 23.60 -1.82 -31.72
N GLU A 34 23.66 -1.31 -30.50
CA GLU A 34 23.37 -2.08 -29.29
C GLU A 34 21.94 -1.77 -28.78
N PRO A 35 21.24 -2.76 -28.21
CA PRO A 35 19.89 -2.56 -27.68
C PRO A 35 19.89 -1.92 -26.29
N PHE A 36 21.03 -1.90 -25.60
CA PHE A 36 21.09 -1.53 -24.18
C PHE A 36 21.41 -0.06 -23.98
N VAL A 37 20.63 0.56 -23.09
CA VAL A 37 20.97 1.85 -22.48
C VAL A 37 22.09 1.63 -21.46
N ARG A 38 23.05 2.54 -21.44
CA ARG A 38 24.25 2.53 -20.59
C ARG A 38 24.34 3.80 -19.77
N SER A 39 24.93 3.70 -18.59
CA SER A 39 25.21 4.86 -17.73
C SER A 39 26.70 5.17 -17.69
N ILE A 40 27.06 6.44 -17.79
CA ILE A 40 28.45 6.87 -17.59
C ILE A 40 28.92 6.67 -16.14
N HIS A 41 28.00 6.53 -15.18
CA HIS A 41 28.34 6.33 -13.78
C HIS A 41 28.49 4.85 -13.39
N ASN A 42 28.19 3.92 -14.29
CA ASN A 42 28.54 2.51 -14.13
C ASN A 42 29.95 2.27 -14.71
N ASP A 43 30.84 1.61 -13.95
CA ASP A 43 32.24 1.42 -14.33
C ASP A 43 32.41 0.45 -15.50
N GLU A 44 31.59 -0.59 -15.58
CA GLU A 44 31.59 -1.56 -16.68
C GLU A 44 31.07 -0.91 -17.96
N ASP A 45 29.97 -0.18 -17.89
CA ASP A 45 29.41 0.57 -19.01
C ASP A 45 30.40 1.64 -19.50
N TRP A 46 31.04 2.37 -18.58
CA TRP A 46 32.07 3.36 -18.94
C TRP A 46 33.24 2.72 -19.68
N THR A 47 33.73 1.60 -19.17
CA THR A 47 34.81 0.83 -19.80
C THR A 47 34.38 0.32 -21.18
N HIS A 48 33.16 -0.21 -21.29
CA HIS A 48 32.60 -0.70 -22.56
C HIS A 48 32.49 0.42 -23.60
N VAL A 49 31.94 1.57 -23.20
CA VAL A 49 31.77 2.74 -24.08
C VAL A 49 33.09 3.17 -24.71
N HIS A 50 34.18 3.16 -23.95
CA HIS A 50 35.50 3.50 -24.48
C HIS A 50 36.17 2.37 -25.28
N ARG A 51 35.84 1.11 -24.99
CA ARG A 51 36.40 -0.06 -25.69
C ARG A 51 35.78 -0.29 -27.07
N THR A 52 34.49 -0.02 -27.24
CA THR A 52 33.76 -0.35 -28.49
C THR A 52 34.24 0.45 -29.71
N GLY A 53 34.73 1.68 -29.52
CA GLY A 53 35.03 2.61 -30.62
C GLY A 53 33.82 3.03 -31.46
N ARG A 54 32.60 2.67 -31.04
CA ARG A 54 31.35 2.93 -31.78
C ARG A 54 30.77 4.30 -31.42
N ILE A 55 29.85 4.77 -32.26
CA ILE A 55 29.16 6.05 -32.06
C ILE A 55 28.23 5.94 -30.84
N LEU A 56 28.33 6.91 -29.93
CA LEU A 56 27.41 7.03 -28.80
C LEU A 56 26.24 7.92 -29.22
N VAL A 57 25.03 7.50 -28.91
CA VAL A 57 23.80 8.20 -29.28
C VAL A 57 22.90 8.40 -28.08
N CYS A 58 21.91 9.28 -28.22
CA CYS A 58 20.83 9.43 -27.25
C CYS A 58 20.15 8.07 -26.94
N PRO A 59 19.76 7.81 -25.69
CA PRO A 59 19.06 6.57 -25.34
C PRO A 59 17.66 6.45 -25.95
N ASP A 60 17.07 7.55 -26.41
CA ASP A 60 15.79 7.54 -27.09
C ASP A 60 15.94 6.89 -28.47
N ASP A 61 15.13 5.88 -28.76
CA ASP A 61 15.27 5.03 -29.96
C ASP A 61 15.09 5.81 -31.26
N GLN A 62 14.30 6.89 -31.23
CA GLN A 62 14.02 7.76 -32.38
C GLN A 62 15.02 8.91 -32.49
N CYS A 63 15.90 9.07 -31.49
CA CYS A 63 16.86 10.16 -31.45
C CYS A 63 18.24 9.74 -31.96
N THR A 64 18.69 10.41 -33.01
CA THR A 64 20.00 10.18 -33.63
C THR A 64 21.12 11.09 -33.08
N GLN A 65 20.83 11.86 -32.02
CA GLN A 65 21.77 12.82 -31.45
C GLN A 65 23.04 12.10 -30.96
N ARG A 66 24.19 12.48 -31.54
CA ARG A 66 25.49 11.92 -31.18
C ARG A 66 26.04 12.54 -29.91
N LEU A 67 26.64 11.69 -29.08
CA LEU A 67 27.22 12.02 -27.79
C LEU A 67 28.71 11.64 -27.76
N SER A 68 29.47 12.31 -26.92
CA SER A 68 30.85 11.99 -26.59
C SER A 68 30.99 11.88 -25.08
N ALA A 69 31.48 10.73 -24.63
CA ALA A 69 31.83 10.46 -23.24
C ALA A 69 33.18 11.08 -22.91
N LYS A 70 33.20 11.95 -21.89
CA LYS A 70 34.38 12.69 -21.46
C LYS A 70 34.57 12.61 -19.95
N MET A 71 35.82 12.65 -19.52
CA MET A 71 36.21 12.75 -18.12
C MET A 71 36.89 14.09 -17.89
N SER A 72 36.41 14.84 -16.90
CA SER A 72 37.05 16.09 -16.48
C SER A 72 38.35 15.82 -15.73
N GLN A 73 39.19 16.85 -15.57
CA GLN A 73 40.41 16.78 -14.76
C GLN A 73 40.16 16.31 -13.32
N LYS A 74 38.99 16.62 -12.76
CA LYS A 74 38.55 16.16 -11.42
C LYS A 74 37.98 14.74 -11.42
N LYS A 75 38.28 13.92 -12.43
CA LYS A 75 37.77 12.56 -12.64
C LYS A 75 36.24 12.43 -12.69
N ARG A 76 35.51 13.53 -12.95
CA ARG A 76 34.05 13.48 -13.14
C ARG A 76 33.72 13.14 -14.58
N ARG A 77 32.92 12.10 -14.79
CA ARG A 77 32.41 11.67 -16.10
C ARG A 77 31.23 12.55 -16.53
N PHE A 78 31.11 12.83 -17.83
CA PHE A 78 30.01 13.57 -18.42
C PHE A 78 29.83 13.25 -19.90
N LEU A 79 28.64 13.50 -20.43
CA LEU A 79 28.35 13.45 -21.86
C LEU A 79 28.31 14.85 -22.45
N SER A 80 28.84 14.99 -23.65
CA SER A 80 28.76 16.21 -24.47
C SER A 80 28.13 15.90 -25.82
N ASP A 81 27.34 16.83 -26.34
CA ASP A 81 26.82 16.73 -27.70
C ASP A 81 27.97 16.90 -28.71
N VAL A 82 28.01 16.04 -29.73
CA VAL A 82 29.04 16.08 -30.79
C VAL A 82 28.62 17.03 -31.92
N SER A 83 27.33 17.11 -32.22
CA SER A 83 26.78 18.07 -33.18
C SER A 83 26.35 19.36 -32.47
N GLY A 84 26.26 20.47 -33.22
CA GLY A 84 25.74 21.75 -32.72
C GLY A 84 24.25 21.75 -32.34
N SER A 85 23.56 20.63 -32.56
CA SER A 85 22.19 20.37 -32.08
C SER A 85 22.24 19.65 -30.73
N SER A 86 21.34 20.01 -29.79
CA SER A 86 21.16 19.26 -28.54
C SER A 86 19.74 18.72 -28.44
N CYS A 87 19.59 17.42 -28.21
CA CYS A 87 18.28 16.85 -27.84
C CYS A 87 17.98 17.13 -26.36
N ASN A 88 16.70 17.40 -26.05
CA ASN A 88 16.21 17.60 -24.68
C ASN A 88 15.68 16.30 -24.05
N HIS A 89 15.92 15.15 -24.67
CA HIS A 89 15.59 13.86 -24.08
C HIS A 89 16.40 13.64 -22.80
N PHE A 90 15.74 13.09 -21.77
CA PHE A 90 16.31 12.92 -20.42
C PHE A 90 16.72 14.24 -19.75
N VAL A 91 16.24 15.38 -20.27
CA VAL A 91 16.23 16.69 -19.60
C VAL A 91 14.79 16.93 -19.13
N SER A 92 14.62 17.41 -17.90
CA SER A 92 13.29 17.53 -17.30
C SER A 92 12.37 18.47 -18.09
N ALA A 93 11.41 17.88 -18.80
CA ALA A 93 10.46 18.59 -19.67
C ALA A 93 9.17 19.04 -18.96
N GLY A 94 9.12 19.00 -17.62
CA GLY A 94 7.89 19.26 -16.84
C GLY A 94 8.10 20.16 -15.62
N GLY A 95 6.99 20.68 -15.08
CA GLY A 95 6.96 21.60 -13.92
C GLY A 95 7.43 21.02 -12.57
N GLY A 96 8.07 19.84 -12.57
CA GLY A 96 8.64 19.19 -11.38
C GLY A 96 10.09 19.58 -11.08
N GLY A 97 10.71 20.44 -11.90
CA GLY A 97 12.13 20.79 -11.80
C GLY A 97 13.05 19.70 -12.38
N PRO A 98 14.36 19.96 -12.43
CA PRO A 98 15.34 18.99 -12.92
C PRO A 98 15.33 17.70 -12.08
N MET A 99 15.46 16.55 -12.73
CA MET A 99 15.69 15.26 -12.07
C MET A 99 16.95 15.37 -11.22
N THR A 100 16.83 15.02 -9.95
CA THR A 100 17.96 15.08 -9.00
C THR A 100 18.93 13.93 -9.20
N ASP A 101 20.16 14.07 -8.72
CA ASP A 101 21.19 13.01 -8.78
C ASP A 101 20.70 11.66 -8.25
N GLU A 102 19.96 11.65 -7.14
CA GLU A 102 19.34 10.44 -6.57
C GLU A 102 18.34 9.78 -7.51
N HIS A 103 17.50 10.58 -8.17
CA HIS A 103 16.46 10.09 -9.08
C HIS A 103 17.11 9.37 -10.27
N LEU A 104 18.11 10.00 -10.86
CA LEU A 104 18.87 9.44 -11.99
C LEU A 104 19.65 8.19 -11.56
N TRP A 105 20.24 8.20 -10.36
CA TRP A 105 20.93 7.03 -9.81
C TRP A 105 19.96 5.86 -9.56
N LEU A 106 18.75 6.12 -9.06
CA LEU A 106 17.72 5.09 -8.87
C LEU A 106 17.20 4.53 -10.20
N GLN A 107 16.95 5.38 -11.20
CA GLN A 107 16.61 4.92 -12.55
C GLN A 107 17.67 3.98 -13.11
N GLN A 108 18.95 4.34 -12.95
CA GLN A 108 20.06 3.49 -13.35
C GLN A 108 20.03 2.15 -12.60
N LYS A 109 19.86 2.16 -11.27
CA LYS A 109 19.83 0.93 -10.46
C LYS A 109 18.65 0.02 -10.84
N LEU A 110 17.49 0.59 -11.11
CA LEU A 110 16.32 -0.17 -11.58
C LEU A 110 16.57 -0.78 -12.96
N LEU A 111 17.18 -0.04 -13.87
CA LEU A 111 17.56 -0.54 -15.20
C LEU A 111 18.57 -1.68 -15.10
N GLU A 112 19.62 -1.52 -14.28
CA GLU A 112 20.64 -2.55 -14.01
C GLU A 112 19.98 -3.83 -13.47
N ILE A 113 19.10 -3.71 -12.47
CA ILE A 113 18.38 -4.85 -11.90
C ILE A 113 17.50 -5.54 -12.94
N CYS A 114 16.76 -4.79 -13.77
CA CYS A 114 15.94 -5.41 -14.82
C CYS A 114 16.81 -6.20 -15.80
N ARG A 115 17.96 -5.63 -16.21
CA ARG A 115 18.92 -6.28 -17.10
C ARG A 115 19.51 -7.56 -16.48
N GLU A 116 19.91 -7.50 -15.21
CA GLU A 116 20.43 -8.66 -14.47
C GLU A 116 19.40 -9.79 -14.34
N LEU A 117 18.12 -9.43 -14.21
CA LEU A 117 17.00 -10.38 -14.17
C LEU A 117 16.54 -10.85 -15.56
N GLY A 118 17.18 -10.40 -16.65
CA GLY A 118 16.87 -10.80 -18.02
C GLY A 118 15.67 -10.08 -18.65
N PHE A 119 15.15 -9.01 -18.02
CA PHE A 119 14.07 -8.20 -18.58
C PHE A 119 14.61 -7.07 -19.44
N ALA A 120 14.01 -6.88 -20.62
CA ALA A 120 14.25 -5.68 -21.42
C ALA A 120 13.56 -4.50 -20.72
N ALA A 121 14.32 -3.42 -20.53
CA ALA A 121 13.79 -2.21 -19.93
C ALA A 121 14.40 -0.99 -20.61
N ARG A 122 13.59 0.05 -20.79
CA ARG A 122 13.94 1.28 -21.50
C ARG A 122 13.54 2.48 -20.66
N LEU A 123 14.40 3.50 -20.66
CA LEU A 123 14.05 4.78 -20.07
C LEU A 123 13.07 5.48 -21.04
N GLU A 124 11.82 5.68 -20.64
CA GLU A 124 10.82 6.25 -21.56
C GLU A 124 10.89 7.78 -21.54
N VAL A 125 11.07 8.38 -22.72
CA VAL A 125 10.99 9.83 -22.90
C VAL A 125 9.75 10.15 -23.72
N GLY A 126 8.76 10.75 -23.06
CA GLY A 126 7.85 11.74 -23.67
C GLY A 126 6.96 11.35 -24.86
N PHE A 127 7.01 10.14 -25.42
CA PHE A 127 6.36 9.86 -26.70
C PHE A 127 4.83 9.68 -26.62
N SER A 128 4.28 9.42 -25.43
CA SER A 128 2.88 8.98 -25.29
C SER A 128 2.02 9.84 -24.36
N GLY A 129 2.52 10.99 -23.89
CA GLY A 129 1.84 11.76 -22.82
C GLY A 129 1.87 11.07 -21.44
N ALA A 130 2.39 9.84 -21.38
CA ALA A 130 2.68 9.09 -20.18
C ALA A 130 4.22 9.01 -20.06
N CYS A 131 4.87 10.04 -19.52
CA CYS A 131 6.32 10.03 -19.27
C CYS A 131 6.65 9.17 -18.04
N VAL A 132 7.02 7.89 -18.15
CA VAL A 132 7.53 7.07 -17.00
C VAL A 132 9.02 7.27 -16.81
N ASP A 133 9.53 6.89 -15.64
CA ASP A 133 10.97 6.77 -15.43
C ASP A 133 11.59 5.54 -16.12
N LEU A 134 10.92 4.39 -16.06
CA LEU A 134 11.38 3.16 -16.72
C LEU A 134 10.18 2.32 -17.17
N HIS A 135 10.20 1.91 -18.44
CA HIS A 135 9.28 0.94 -19.03
C HIS A 135 9.96 -0.43 -19.04
N VAL A 136 9.31 -1.44 -18.46
CA VAL A 136 9.83 -2.80 -18.36
C VAL A 136 8.96 -3.75 -19.18
N ASP A 137 9.57 -4.38 -20.18
CA ASP A 137 8.92 -5.30 -21.11
C ASP A 137 8.68 -6.63 -20.39
N SER A 138 7.52 -6.73 -19.76
CA SER A 138 7.00 -7.89 -19.02
C SER A 138 5.56 -8.15 -19.48
N THR A 139 4.93 -9.22 -19.00
CA THR A 139 3.54 -9.55 -19.36
C THR A 139 2.68 -9.60 -18.10
N PRO A 140 1.87 -8.56 -17.81
CA PRO A 140 1.75 -7.28 -18.54
C PRO A 140 2.97 -6.35 -18.30
N PRO A 141 3.20 -5.34 -19.16
CA PRO A 141 4.34 -4.43 -19.02
C PRO A 141 4.21 -3.56 -17.77
N TYR A 142 5.35 -3.13 -17.24
CA TYR A 142 5.42 -2.32 -16.03
C TYR A 142 5.99 -0.92 -16.27
N ALA A 143 5.35 0.05 -15.63
CA ALA A 143 5.76 1.43 -15.44
C ALA A 143 6.41 1.56 -14.06
N PHE A 144 7.74 1.61 -14.01
CA PHE A 144 8.50 1.88 -12.79
C PHE A 144 8.69 3.39 -12.65
N GLU A 145 8.31 3.94 -11.49
CA GLU A 145 8.28 5.38 -11.24
C GLU A 145 8.94 5.73 -9.90
N VAL A 146 9.97 6.55 -9.91
CA VAL A 146 10.66 7.08 -8.73
C VAL A 146 10.02 8.41 -8.33
N GLN A 147 9.32 8.46 -7.20
CA GLN A 147 8.54 9.63 -6.82
C GLN A 147 9.11 10.35 -5.59
N ARG A 148 9.81 11.47 -5.84
CA ARG A 148 10.39 12.33 -4.78
C ARG A 148 9.52 13.52 -4.40
N VAL A 149 8.69 14.01 -5.32
CA VAL A 149 7.82 15.19 -5.12
C VAL A 149 6.35 14.79 -4.95
N SER A 150 5.50 15.71 -4.49
CA SER A 150 4.05 15.48 -4.43
C SER A 150 3.46 15.29 -5.84
N THR A 151 2.60 14.30 -6.04
CA THR A 151 1.97 14.00 -7.33
C THR A 151 0.57 13.42 -7.13
N ASN A 152 -0.24 13.40 -8.20
CA ASN A 152 -1.51 12.69 -8.20
C ASN A 152 -1.28 11.23 -8.65
N PHE A 153 -0.98 10.36 -7.68
CA PHE A 153 -0.66 8.95 -7.93
C PHE A 153 -1.79 8.23 -8.68
N THR A 154 -3.03 8.41 -8.26
CA THR A 154 -4.19 7.76 -8.89
C THR A 154 -4.35 8.18 -10.35
N ALA A 155 -4.25 9.49 -10.66
CA ALA A 155 -4.37 9.97 -12.02
C ALA A 155 -3.23 9.45 -12.91
N ARG A 156 -1.99 9.45 -12.40
CA ARG A 156 -0.84 8.95 -13.15
C ARG A 156 -0.93 7.44 -13.37
N ARG A 157 -1.30 6.66 -12.35
CA ARG A 157 -1.52 5.21 -12.48
C ARG A 157 -2.59 4.90 -13.53
N LYS A 158 -3.74 5.58 -13.49
CA LYS A 158 -4.80 5.43 -14.49
C LYS A 158 -4.31 5.75 -15.91
N ALA A 159 -3.46 6.76 -16.07
CA ALA A 159 -2.85 7.07 -17.36
C ALA A 159 -1.90 5.96 -17.84
N ARG A 160 -1.25 5.20 -16.95
CA ARG A 160 -0.41 4.04 -17.33
C ARG A 160 -1.24 2.84 -17.68
N GLU A 161 -2.27 2.58 -16.89
CA GLU A 161 -3.23 1.52 -17.10
C GLU A 161 -3.94 1.68 -18.45
N TRP A 162 -4.30 2.91 -18.84
CA TRP A 162 -4.82 3.22 -20.18
C TRP A 162 -3.86 2.85 -21.32
N ASN A 163 -2.55 2.90 -21.07
CA ASN A 163 -1.51 2.48 -22.00
C ASN A 163 -1.10 1.01 -21.81
N GLY A 164 -1.92 0.20 -21.12
CA GLY A 164 -1.68 -1.24 -20.95
C GLY A 164 -0.61 -1.61 -19.91
N MET A 165 -0.13 -0.64 -19.12
CA MET A 165 0.94 -0.86 -18.15
C MET A 165 0.42 -0.95 -16.71
N GLN A 166 1.01 -1.86 -15.93
CA GLN A 166 0.93 -1.83 -14.47
C GLN A 166 1.91 -0.80 -13.92
N THR A 167 1.61 -0.17 -12.77
CA THR A 167 2.50 0.85 -12.18
C THR A 167 3.07 0.37 -10.86
N LEU A 168 4.38 0.58 -10.66
CA LEU A 168 5.07 0.38 -9.39
C LEU A 168 5.81 1.66 -9.02
N TRP A 169 5.42 2.23 -7.88
CA TRP A 169 6.01 3.46 -7.35
C TRP A 169 7.11 3.15 -6.34
N PHE A 170 8.27 3.75 -6.55
CA PHE A 170 9.40 3.72 -5.64
C PHE A 170 9.52 5.05 -4.92
N LEU A 171 9.36 5.03 -3.60
CA LEU A 171 9.41 6.23 -2.76
C LEU A 171 10.71 6.20 -1.93
N PRO A 172 11.75 7.00 -2.27
CA PRO A 172 12.98 7.02 -1.48
C PRO A 172 12.74 7.52 -0.04
N GLU A 173 13.40 6.93 0.94
CA GLU A 173 13.32 7.38 2.34
C GLU A 173 13.93 8.77 2.58
N SER A 174 14.92 9.13 1.77
CA SER A 174 15.55 10.45 1.75
C SER A 174 14.57 11.57 1.35
N ALA A 175 13.50 11.21 0.64
CA ALA A 175 12.47 12.13 0.23
C ALA A 175 11.58 12.42 1.45
N ARG A 176 11.70 13.63 2.00
CA ARG A 176 10.71 14.20 2.93
C ARG A 176 9.40 14.41 2.19
N GLN A 177 8.64 13.34 2.00
CA GLN A 177 7.29 13.36 1.47
C GLN A 177 6.35 13.92 2.54
N LYS A 178 6.50 15.20 2.88
CA LYS A 178 5.50 15.93 3.64
C LYS A 178 4.29 16.08 2.73
N ASN A 179 3.24 15.29 2.97
CA ASN A 179 1.92 15.40 2.35
C ASN A 179 1.95 15.34 0.80
N THR A 180 2.06 14.13 0.26
CA THR A 180 2.06 13.90 -1.20
C THR A 180 0.67 13.88 -1.85
N GLY A 181 -0.34 14.48 -1.21
CA GLY A 181 -1.63 14.79 -1.84
C GLY A 181 -1.95 16.27 -1.68
N LYS A 182 -2.29 16.96 -2.78
CA LYS A 182 -2.91 18.29 -2.68
C LYS A 182 -4.32 18.11 -2.09
N GLY A 183 -4.50 18.32 -0.79
CA GLY A 183 -5.82 18.27 -0.14
C GLY A 183 -5.76 18.10 1.38
N LYS A 184 -6.87 18.39 2.07
CA LYS A 184 -6.97 18.43 3.55
C LYS A 184 -6.95 17.06 4.24
N ASN A 185 -7.00 15.94 3.51
CA ASN A 185 -7.02 14.57 4.04
C ASN A 185 -6.25 13.60 3.13
N HIS A 186 -4.92 13.55 3.18
CA HIS A 186 -4.19 12.54 2.42
C HIS A 186 -3.21 11.76 3.31
N GLY A 187 -3.58 10.49 3.56
CA GLY A 187 -2.68 9.50 4.13
C GLY A 187 -1.51 9.17 3.19
N ASP A 188 -0.53 8.48 3.73
CA ASP A 188 0.65 8.01 2.99
C ASP A 188 0.21 7.18 1.75
N PRO A 189 0.63 7.52 0.51
CA PRO A 189 0.27 6.77 -0.69
C PRO A 189 0.72 5.30 -0.60
N LEU A 190 1.67 4.98 0.28
CA LEU A 190 2.12 3.62 0.55
C LEU A 190 0.98 2.63 0.76
N PHE A 191 -0.14 3.01 1.40
CA PHE A 191 -1.23 2.07 1.69
C PHE A 191 -2.45 2.20 0.76
N THR A 192 -2.36 3.02 -0.29
CA THR A 192 -3.49 3.27 -1.21
C THR A 192 -3.14 3.00 -2.67
N GLU A 193 -1.85 3.02 -3.01
CA GLU A 193 -1.33 2.89 -4.36
C GLU A 193 -0.21 1.83 -4.36
N PRO A 194 0.10 1.20 -5.50
CA PRO A 194 1.13 0.15 -5.62
C PRO A 194 2.54 0.72 -5.43
N CYS A 195 2.89 1.04 -4.18
CA CYS A 195 4.10 1.75 -3.81
C CYS A 195 4.95 0.93 -2.84
N VAL A 196 6.25 1.21 -2.84
CA VAL A 196 7.20 0.72 -1.85
C VAL A 196 8.07 1.85 -1.33
N ARG A 197 8.48 1.75 -0.07
CA ARG A 197 9.53 2.62 0.48
C ARG A 197 10.89 2.02 0.14
N LEU A 198 11.74 2.80 -0.54
CA LEU A 198 13.13 2.44 -0.80
C LEU A 198 14.01 2.94 0.33
N GLY A 199 14.77 2.03 0.93
CA GLY A 199 15.80 2.35 1.90
C GLY A 199 17.19 1.97 1.43
N TYR A 200 18.20 2.56 2.08
CA TYR A 200 19.61 2.40 1.76
C TYR A 200 20.35 1.68 2.89
N ARG A 201 21.25 0.76 2.54
CA ARG A 201 22.19 0.13 3.49
C ARG A 201 23.58 0.04 2.88
N VAL A 202 24.62 0.18 3.69
CA VAL A 202 25.99 -0.12 3.26
C VAL A 202 26.12 -1.62 2.98
N SER A 203 26.76 -1.99 1.87
CA SER A 203 26.98 -3.39 1.49
C SER A 203 27.74 -4.13 2.60
N GLY A 204 27.23 -5.30 3.02
CA GLY A 204 27.82 -6.08 4.11
C GLY A 204 27.60 -5.52 5.52
N SER A 205 26.80 -4.46 5.68
CA SER A 205 26.52 -3.83 6.98
C SER A 205 25.02 -3.56 7.17
N SER A 206 24.59 -3.43 8.42
CA SER A 206 23.25 -2.94 8.77
C SER A 206 23.18 -1.40 8.86
N GLU A 207 24.33 -0.73 8.66
CA GLU A 207 24.45 0.72 8.74
C GLU A 207 23.67 1.43 7.62
N VAL A 208 22.94 2.48 8.00
CA VAL A 208 22.27 3.39 7.08
C VAL A 208 23.26 4.48 6.67
N PRO A 209 23.56 4.64 5.37
CA PRO A 209 24.50 5.65 4.92
C PRO A 209 24.03 7.07 5.28
N THR A 210 24.98 7.93 5.65
CA THR A 210 24.73 9.36 5.85
C THR A 210 24.33 10.05 4.55
N ALA A 211 23.64 11.20 4.66
CA ALA A 211 23.25 11.99 3.50
C ALA A 211 24.45 12.45 2.64
N ASN A 212 25.63 12.65 3.24
CA ASN A 212 26.85 12.97 2.50
C ASN A 212 27.36 11.78 1.69
N GLN A 213 27.42 10.59 2.29
CA GLN A 213 27.80 9.36 1.59
C GLN A 213 26.85 9.09 0.42
N LEU A 214 25.54 9.18 0.63
CA LEU A 214 24.55 9.00 -0.43
C LEU A 214 24.74 10.01 -1.57
N ARG A 215 24.96 11.29 -1.28
CA ARG A 215 25.22 12.30 -2.31
C ARG A 215 26.45 11.97 -3.17
N SER A 216 27.54 11.53 -2.56
CA SER A 216 28.74 11.13 -3.29
C SER A 216 28.45 9.94 -4.22
N ILE A 217 27.72 8.93 -3.72
CA ILE A 217 27.33 7.74 -4.49
C ILE A 217 26.46 8.11 -5.69
N TRP A 218 25.45 8.96 -5.50
CA TRP A 218 24.58 9.41 -6.59
C TRP A 218 25.31 10.24 -7.66
N GLN A 219 26.49 10.75 -7.34
CA GLN A 219 27.38 11.47 -8.25
C GLN A 219 28.45 10.58 -8.89
N GLY A 220 28.46 9.29 -8.57
CA GLY A 220 29.36 8.28 -9.14
C GLY A 220 30.63 8.04 -8.34
N ASP A 221 30.66 8.34 -7.04
CA ASP A 221 31.73 7.88 -6.16
C ASP A 221 31.53 6.40 -5.81
N SER A 222 32.50 5.55 -6.17
CA SER A 222 32.47 4.10 -5.96
C SER A 222 33.12 3.64 -4.66
N ARG A 223 33.55 4.56 -3.77
CA ARG A 223 34.19 4.20 -2.48
C ARG A 223 33.27 3.47 -1.50
N CYS A 224 31.96 3.57 -1.67
CA CYS A 224 30.97 2.93 -0.82
C CYS A 224 29.90 2.29 -1.70
N GLU A 225 29.71 0.99 -1.54
CA GLU A 225 28.63 0.26 -2.20
C GLU A 225 27.39 0.30 -1.31
N VAL A 226 26.24 0.66 -1.90
CA VAL A 226 24.97 0.73 -1.20
C VAL A 226 23.98 -0.26 -1.81
N GLN A 227 23.39 -1.07 -0.95
CA GLN A 227 22.33 -2.00 -1.28
C GLN A 227 20.96 -1.34 -1.07
N LEU A 228 20.06 -1.57 -2.02
CA LEU A 228 18.69 -1.11 -1.96
C LEU A 228 17.78 -2.19 -1.38
N HIS A 229 16.89 -1.77 -0.50
CA HIS A 229 15.84 -2.62 0.04
C HIS A 229 14.48 -1.91 -0.07
N VAL A 230 13.43 -2.70 -0.17
CA VAL A 230 12.04 -2.25 -0.12
C VAL A 230 11.41 -2.64 1.21
N GLY A 231 10.48 -1.83 1.70
CA GLY A 231 9.79 -2.12 2.95
C GLY A 231 8.47 -1.37 3.11
N VAL A 232 7.96 -1.40 4.35
CA VAL A 232 6.68 -0.81 4.82
C VAL A 232 5.46 -1.55 4.27
N THR A 233 5.35 -1.70 2.96
CA THR A 233 4.20 -2.30 2.28
C THR A 233 4.45 -3.73 1.82
N ILE A 234 5.63 -4.30 2.12
CA ILE A 234 5.90 -5.70 1.84
C ILE A 234 5.32 -6.54 2.97
N GLY A 235 4.37 -7.41 2.66
CA GLY A 235 3.75 -8.26 3.67
C GLY A 235 4.35 -9.65 3.72
N LYS A 236 4.41 -10.17 4.93
CA LYS A 236 4.72 -11.56 5.27
C LYS A 236 3.53 -12.14 6.04
N LEU A 237 3.07 -13.32 5.64
CA LEU A 237 2.01 -14.02 6.36
C LEU A 237 2.47 -14.36 7.79
N SER A 238 1.62 -14.08 8.78
CA SER A 238 1.89 -14.46 10.16
C SER A 238 1.83 -15.99 10.34
N PRO A 239 2.50 -16.57 11.36
CA PRO A 239 2.51 -18.01 11.58
C PRO A 239 1.11 -18.63 11.75
N ASP A 240 0.17 -17.89 12.33
CA ASP A 240 -1.24 -18.29 12.49
C ASP A 240 -2.06 -18.23 11.18
N ARG A 241 -1.45 -17.73 10.08
CA ARG A 241 -2.04 -17.55 8.75
C ARG A 241 -3.27 -16.65 8.72
N ARG A 242 -3.49 -15.82 9.75
CA ARG A 242 -4.68 -14.98 9.90
C ARG A 242 -4.42 -13.50 9.69
N SER A 243 -3.17 -13.11 9.48
CA SER A 243 -2.82 -11.71 9.25
C SER A 243 -1.52 -11.56 8.47
N PHE A 244 -1.24 -10.34 8.04
CA PHE A 244 0.05 -9.98 7.46
C PHE A 244 0.79 -8.99 8.34
N THR A 245 2.12 -9.11 8.36
CA THR A 245 3.04 -8.17 9.00
C THR A 245 3.98 -7.56 7.98
N SER A 246 4.43 -6.32 8.25
CA SER A 246 5.40 -5.64 7.39
C SER A 246 6.77 -6.31 7.49
N THR A 247 7.45 -6.42 6.36
CA THR A 247 8.82 -6.92 6.26
C THR A 247 9.65 -6.09 5.29
N GLN A 248 10.92 -6.43 5.14
CA GLN A 248 11.83 -5.82 4.18
C GLN A 248 12.44 -6.87 3.26
N LEU A 249 12.79 -6.47 2.05
CA LEU A 249 13.35 -7.37 1.04
C LEU A 249 14.41 -6.63 0.22
N PRO A 250 15.51 -7.29 -0.19
CA PRO A 250 16.40 -6.72 -1.21
C PRO A 250 15.62 -6.33 -2.46
N LEU A 251 15.92 -5.16 -3.03
CA LEU A 251 15.19 -4.62 -4.18
C LEU A 251 15.17 -5.57 -5.38
N THR A 252 16.31 -6.21 -5.68
CA THR A 252 16.44 -7.20 -6.75
C THR A 252 15.46 -8.36 -6.59
N LYS A 253 15.38 -8.92 -5.37
CA LYS A 253 14.45 -10.01 -5.06
C LYS A 253 13.00 -9.55 -5.16
N PHE A 254 12.69 -8.34 -4.71
CA PHE A 254 11.35 -7.78 -4.86
C PHE A 254 10.93 -7.62 -6.31
N ILE A 255 11.78 -7.01 -7.15
CA ILE A 255 11.49 -6.79 -8.57
C ILE A 255 11.31 -8.12 -9.30
N SER A 256 12.18 -9.10 -9.03
CA SER A 256 12.04 -10.45 -9.57
C SER A 256 10.67 -11.06 -9.23
N GLN A 257 10.25 -10.99 -7.96
CA GLN A 257 8.95 -11.51 -7.54
C GLN A 257 7.76 -10.79 -8.19
N VAL A 258 7.87 -9.47 -8.41
CA VAL A 258 6.81 -8.69 -9.04
C VAL A 258 6.70 -8.98 -10.54
N LEU A 259 7.84 -9.00 -11.24
CA LEU A 259 7.87 -9.21 -12.69
C LEU A 259 7.55 -10.65 -13.10
N ASN A 260 7.81 -11.63 -12.21
CA ASN A 260 7.41 -13.03 -12.40
C ASN A 260 6.00 -13.35 -11.90
N ASP A 261 5.20 -12.34 -11.54
CA ASP A 261 3.85 -12.49 -10.95
C ASP A 261 3.79 -13.42 -9.72
N GLU A 262 4.88 -13.54 -8.97
CA GLU A 262 4.89 -14.23 -7.68
C GLU A 262 4.34 -13.33 -6.56
N ARG A 263 4.50 -12.02 -6.71
CA ARG A 263 4.09 -10.98 -5.75
C ARG A 263 3.25 -9.92 -6.43
N ARG A 264 2.05 -9.68 -5.89
CA ARG A 264 1.10 -8.69 -6.42
C ARG A 264 0.72 -7.66 -5.35
N TRP A 265 0.32 -6.47 -5.81
CA TRP A 265 -0.29 -5.45 -4.95
C TRP A 265 -1.73 -5.82 -4.62
N TYR A 266 -2.07 -5.87 -3.32
CA TYR A 266 -3.42 -6.07 -2.83
C TYR A 266 -3.92 -4.84 -2.06
N LYS A 267 -5.17 -4.46 -2.31
CA LYS A 267 -5.81 -3.29 -1.69
C LYS A 267 -6.28 -3.59 -0.26
N ALA A 268 -6.37 -2.54 0.55
CA ALA A 268 -6.65 -2.59 1.99
C ALA A 268 -7.87 -3.44 2.40
N ARG A 269 -8.90 -3.48 1.55
CA ARG A 269 -10.16 -4.17 1.81
C ARG A 269 -10.05 -5.70 1.75
N LEU A 270 -8.98 -6.24 1.18
CA LEU A 270 -8.84 -7.67 0.93
C LEU A 270 -8.12 -8.40 2.07
N ILE A 271 -7.37 -7.69 2.93
CA ILE A 271 -6.46 -8.32 3.88
C ILE A 271 -6.55 -7.68 5.26
N ARG A 272 -6.55 -8.52 6.30
CA ARG A 272 -6.41 -8.09 7.69
C ARG A 272 -4.93 -8.00 8.09
N GLY A 273 -4.53 -6.84 8.64
CA GLY A 273 -3.26 -6.68 9.32
C GLY A 273 -3.29 -7.27 10.73
N ARG A 274 -2.11 -7.42 11.35
CA ARG A 274 -1.96 -8.02 12.70
C ARG A 274 -2.83 -7.38 13.78
N GLN A 275 -3.12 -6.08 13.68
CA GLN A 275 -3.96 -5.34 14.64
C GLN A 275 -5.45 -5.34 14.27
N GLY A 276 -5.89 -6.20 13.35
CA GLY A 276 -7.27 -6.28 12.88
C GLY A 276 -7.69 -5.17 11.90
N GLY A 277 -6.82 -4.18 11.64
CA GLY A 277 -7.03 -3.15 10.65
C GLY A 277 -6.92 -3.66 9.21
N MET A 278 -7.61 -2.99 8.29
CA MET A 278 -7.43 -3.19 6.84
C MET A 278 -6.00 -2.89 6.43
N TRP A 279 -5.38 -3.77 5.63
CA TRP A 279 -3.98 -3.67 5.25
C TRP A 279 -3.81 -3.81 3.74
N ALA A 280 -3.07 -2.87 3.14
CA ALA A 280 -2.71 -2.91 1.72
C ALA A 280 -1.21 -3.13 1.59
N GLY A 281 -0.81 -3.88 0.58
CA GLY A 281 0.59 -4.16 0.37
C GLY A 281 0.89 -5.14 -0.75
N TRP A 282 2.18 -5.32 -0.98
CA TRP A 282 2.73 -6.31 -1.88
C TRP A 282 2.88 -7.66 -1.18
N LEU A 283 2.10 -8.64 -1.61
CA LEU A 283 2.02 -9.97 -1.01
C LEU A 283 2.40 -11.06 -2.00
N LEU A 284 3.00 -12.14 -1.49
CA LEU A 284 3.19 -13.34 -2.30
C LEU A 284 1.83 -13.97 -2.57
N ASN A 285 1.57 -14.34 -3.82
CA ASN A 285 0.33 -14.99 -4.23
C ASN A 285 0.12 -16.30 -3.44
N ALA A 286 1.19 -17.05 -3.21
CA ALA A 286 1.16 -18.28 -2.40
C ALA A 286 0.79 -18.03 -0.93
N ASP A 287 1.15 -16.88 -0.36
CA ASP A 287 0.79 -16.53 1.01
C ASP A 287 -0.66 -16.05 1.10
N VAL A 288 -1.15 -15.35 0.08
CA VAL A 288 -2.56 -14.96 -0.02
C VAL A 288 -3.46 -16.19 -0.12
N ALA A 289 -3.11 -17.17 -0.95
CA ALA A 289 -3.88 -18.42 -1.04
C ALA A 289 -3.96 -19.17 0.31
N LYS A 290 -2.85 -19.21 1.07
CA LYS A 290 -2.84 -19.80 2.42
C LYS A 290 -3.69 -19.01 3.41
N TYR A 291 -3.69 -17.68 3.30
CA TYR A 291 -4.52 -16.80 4.11
C TYR A 291 -6.01 -17.04 3.84
N GLU A 292 -6.40 -17.03 2.57
CA GLU A 292 -7.79 -17.25 2.15
C GLU A 292 -8.30 -18.62 2.62
N ALA A 293 -7.51 -19.68 2.44
CA ALA A 293 -7.85 -21.01 2.94
C ALA A 293 -8.00 -21.06 4.48
N ALA A 294 -7.16 -20.33 5.22
CA ALA A 294 -7.23 -20.28 6.68
C ALA A 294 -8.45 -19.48 7.18
N ILE A 295 -8.84 -18.42 6.47
CA ILE A 295 -10.06 -17.65 6.78
C ILE A 295 -11.29 -18.50 6.47
N GLN A 296 -11.34 -19.13 5.31
CA GLN A 296 -12.45 -20.02 4.93
C GLN A 296 -12.63 -21.15 5.94
N ALA A 297 -11.55 -21.85 6.33
CA ALA A 297 -11.63 -22.91 7.32
C ALA A 297 -12.11 -22.42 8.70
N ALA A 298 -11.75 -21.19 9.09
CA ALA A 298 -12.22 -20.59 10.35
C ALA A 298 -13.71 -20.22 10.29
N ASP A 299 -14.18 -19.74 9.14
CA ASP A 299 -15.59 -19.39 8.92
C ASP A 299 -16.47 -20.65 8.86
N GLU A 300 -16.01 -21.72 8.20
CA GLU A 300 -16.69 -23.03 8.18
C GLU A 300 -16.80 -23.63 9.58
N GLU A 301 -15.72 -23.58 10.38
CA GLU A 301 -15.74 -24.04 11.77
C GLU A 301 -16.70 -23.21 12.64
N ARG A 302 -16.76 -21.89 12.44
CA ARG A 302 -17.73 -21.03 13.13
C ARG A 302 -19.16 -21.42 12.76
N GLN A 303 -19.45 -21.60 11.48
CA GLN A 303 -20.78 -22.01 11.02
C GLN A 303 -21.18 -23.37 11.61
N ARG A 304 -20.27 -24.34 11.63
CA ARG A 304 -20.52 -25.65 12.26
C ARG A 304 -20.89 -25.50 13.74
N ARG A 305 -20.15 -24.69 14.50
CA ARG A 305 -20.46 -24.42 15.91
C ARG A 305 -21.82 -23.77 16.08
N GLU A 306 -22.14 -22.75 15.30
CA GLU A 306 -23.44 -22.08 15.34
C GLU A 306 -24.59 -23.04 14.98
N THR A 307 -24.39 -23.94 14.02
CA THR A 307 -25.41 -24.96 13.68
C THR A 307 -25.56 -26.01 14.78
N THR A 308 -24.47 -26.45 15.39
CA THR A 308 -24.51 -27.39 16.52
C THR A 308 -25.16 -26.75 17.74
N GLU A 309 -24.80 -25.52 18.10
CA GLU A 309 -25.42 -24.78 19.20
C GLU A 309 -26.92 -24.55 18.98
N LYS A 310 -27.33 -24.17 17.75
CA LYS A 310 -28.75 -24.05 17.41
C LYS A 310 -29.50 -25.37 17.51
N LYS A 311 -28.89 -26.46 17.04
CA LYS A 311 -29.49 -27.79 17.14
C LYS A 311 -29.63 -28.23 18.59
N THR A 312 -28.58 -28.09 19.40
CA THR A 312 -28.62 -28.41 20.84
C THR A 312 -29.68 -27.58 21.58
N ASN A 313 -29.79 -26.28 21.26
CA ASN A 313 -30.82 -25.44 21.86
C ASN A 313 -32.24 -25.83 21.43
N ALA A 314 -32.43 -26.24 20.17
CA ALA A 314 -33.72 -26.77 19.69
C ALA A 314 -34.06 -28.11 20.36
N ASP A 315 -33.12 -29.05 20.42
CA ASP A 315 -33.30 -30.35 21.07
C ASP A 315 -33.61 -30.18 22.57
N CYS A 316 -33.00 -29.21 23.26
CA CYS A 316 -33.35 -28.87 24.65
C CYS A 316 -34.76 -28.28 24.79
N ALA A 317 -35.17 -27.40 23.87
CA ALA A 317 -36.52 -26.80 23.90
C ALA A 317 -37.60 -27.86 23.67
N ASP A 318 -37.38 -28.79 22.72
CA ASP A 318 -38.28 -29.92 22.46
C ASP A 318 -38.39 -30.83 23.69
N LEU A 319 -37.27 -31.06 24.40
CA LEU A 319 -37.26 -31.87 25.63
C LEU A 319 -38.00 -31.17 26.79
N GLU A 320 -37.86 -29.86 26.92
CA GLU A 320 -38.63 -29.06 27.90
C GLU A 320 -40.12 -29.04 27.58
N GLU A 321 -40.50 -28.98 26.30
CA GLU A 321 -41.90 -29.04 25.88
C GLU A 321 -42.51 -30.44 26.15
N LEU A 322 -41.78 -31.51 25.86
CA LEU A 322 -42.17 -32.87 26.22
C LEU A 322 -42.35 -33.05 27.74
N ASN A 323 -41.43 -32.51 28.54
CA ASN A 323 -41.53 -32.58 30.00
C ASN A 323 -42.70 -31.73 30.54
N ARG A 324 -43.00 -30.58 29.93
CA ARG A 324 -44.16 -29.75 30.29
C ARG A 324 -45.47 -30.45 29.97
N ALA A 325 -45.59 -31.03 28.78
CA ALA A 325 -46.77 -31.80 28.38
C ALA A 325 -46.98 -33.04 29.28
N ALA A 326 -45.89 -33.72 29.68
CA ALA A 326 -45.96 -34.83 30.62
C ALA A 326 -46.37 -34.38 32.04
N GLY A 327 -45.88 -33.23 32.51
CA GLY A 327 -46.29 -32.63 33.78
C GLY A 327 -47.76 -32.22 33.79
N GLU A 328 -48.25 -31.57 32.74
CA GLU A 328 -49.66 -31.22 32.58
C GLU A 328 -50.57 -32.47 32.53
N HIS A 329 -50.11 -33.56 31.91
CA HIS A 329 -50.83 -34.83 31.95
C HIS A 329 -50.89 -35.45 33.35
N ALA A 330 -49.78 -35.43 34.11
CA ALA A 330 -49.74 -35.93 35.47
C ALA A 330 -50.60 -35.08 36.42
N ASP A 331 -50.58 -33.75 36.27
CA ASP A 331 -51.40 -32.83 37.06
C ASP A 331 -52.89 -32.97 36.71
N ALA A 332 -53.24 -33.22 35.44
CA ALA A 332 -54.62 -33.49 35.03
C ALA A 332 -55.14 -34.85 35.56
N GLU A 333 -54.27 -35.86 35.61
CA GLU A 333 -54.60 -37.17 36.19
C GLU A 333 -54.76 -37.07 37.73
N GLN A 334 -53.88 -36.32 38.40
CA GLN A 334 -53.97 -36.05 39.83
C GLN A 334 -55.20 -35.21 40.18
N ALA A 335 -55.52 -34.20 39.38
CA ALA A 335 -56.73 -33.38 39.53
C ALA A 335 -58.01 -34.20 39.32
N ALA A 336 -58.03 -35.18 38.41
CA ALA A 336 -59.16 -36.10 38.25
C ALA A 336 -59.34 -37.03 39.47
N VAL A 337 -58.25 -37.42 40.13
CA VAL A 337 -58.26 -38.20 41.37
C VAL A 337 -58.70 -37.34 42.57
N ASP A 338 -58.23 -36.09 42.65
CA ASP A 338 -58.61 -35.16 43.71
C ASP A 338 -60.04 -34.62 43.54
N ASP A 339 -60.55 -34.42 42.32
CA ASP A 339 -61.95 -34.04 42.06
C ASP A 339 -62.92 -35.19 42.38
N ALA A 340 -62.48 -36.45 42.18
CA ALA A 340 -63.20 -37.62 42.68
C ALA A 340 -63.20 -37.70 44.23
N ARG A 341 -62.17 -37.16 44.90
CA ARG A 341 -62.07 -37.10 46.36
C ARG A 341 -62.86 -35.93 46.98
N ILE A 342 -62.88 -34.78 46.32
CA ILE A 342 -63.62 -33.58 46.76
C ILE A 342 -65.14 -33.78 46.62
N ARG A 343 -65.59 -34.62 45.68
CA ARG A 343 -67.01 -34.97 45.52
C ARG A 343 -67.59 -35.78 46.69
N ASP A 344 -66.75 -36.38 47.54
CA ASP A 344 -67.15 -37.14 48.72
C ASP A 344 -67.14 -36.32 50.03
N GLU A 345 -66.58 -35.10 50.04
CA GLU A 345 -66.26 -34.41 51.31
C GLU A 345 -66.72 -32.95 51.45
N ARG A 346 -67.71 -32.47 50.68
CA ARG A 346 -68.27 -31.13 50.97
C ARG A 346 -69.76 -30.96 50.71
N THR A 347 -70.53 -31.42 51.69
CA THR A 347 -71.79 -30.78 52.09
C THR A 347 -71.47 -29.91 53.31
N GLU A 348 -72.02 -28.68 53.37
CA GLU A 348 -71.92 -27.70 54.48
C GLU A 348 -70.61 -26.85 54.53
N ALA A 349 -70.59 -25.52 54.71
CA ALA A 349 -71.60 -24.51 54.99
C ALA A 349 -71.11 -23.10 54.57
N SER A 350 -72.11 -22.23 54.34
CA SER A 350 -72.26 -20.75 54.45
C SER A 350 -71.09 -19.87 54.92
N GLU A 351 -70.81 -18.78 54.20
CA GLU A 351 -71.19 -17.35 54.43
C GLU A 351 -70.20 -16.60 55.35
N ASP A 352 -69.62 -15.49 54.89
CA ASP A 352 -70.24 -14.16 55.01
C ASP A 352 -69.38 -13.06 54.36
N THR A 353 -70.03 -11.99 53.93
CA THR A 353 -69.52 -10.79 53.24
C THR A 353 -69.03 -9.76 54.29
N PRO A 354 -68.21 -8.71 53.98
CA PRO A 354 -68.75 -7.50 53.35
C PRO A 354 -67.77 -6.63 52.52
N HIS A 355 -68.39 -5.73 51.75
CA HIS A 355 -67.89 -4.64 50.93
C HIS A 355 -66.81 -3.72 51.51
N THR A 356 -65.95 -3.15 50.65
CA THR A 356 -65.55 -1.71 50.70
C THR A 356 -65.13 -1.21 49.30
N ALA A 357 -65.46 0.05 49.04
CA ALA A 357 -65.54 0.80 47.78
C ALA A 357 -64.20 1.13 47.06
N PRO A 358 -64.24 1.58 45.78
CA PRO A 358 -63.06 1.78 44.94
C PRO A 358 -62.53 3.22 44.97
N PRO A 359 -61.19 3.44 44.89
CA PRO A 359 -60.65 4.74 44.55
C PRO A 359 -60.27 4.86 43.07
N ALA A 360 -60.23 6.13 42.68
CA ALA A 360 -60.27 6.68 41.34
C ALA A 360 -58.98 6.51 40.52
N ARG A 361 -59.18 6.58 39.19
CA ARG A 361 -58.16 6.72 38.15
C ARG A 361 -57.24 7.93 38.41
N VAL A 362 -55.94 7.68 38.41
CA VAL A 362 -54.89 8.70 38.27
C VAL A 362 -54.33 8.62 36.84
N PRO A 363 -54.21 9.74 36.12
CA PRO A 363 -53.58 9.77 34.80
C PRO A 363 -52.05 9.85 34.93
N PRO A 364 -51.26 9.20 34.06
CA PRO A 364 -49.84 9.52 33.97
C PRO A 364 -49.64 10.79 33.14
N GLU A 365 -49.08 11.81 33.79
CA GLU A 365 -48.52 13.03 33.19
C GLU A 365 -47.19 12.75 32.43
N PRO A 366 -46.72 13.71 31.61
CA PRO A 366 -45.77 13.50 30.53
C PRO A 366 -44.29 13.63 30.96
N ASP A 367 -43.41 13.35 30.00
CA ASP A 367 -42.00 13.74 29.92
C ASP A 367 -41.00 13.07 30.88
N ALA A 368 -40.49 11.93 30.43
CA ALA A 368 -39.09 11.58 30.67
C ALA A 368 -38.33 11.72 29.35
N GLN A 369 -37.62 12.85 29.19
CA GLN A 369 -36.59 13.00 28.18
C GLN A 369 -35.56 11.87 28.32
N PRO A 370 -35.01 11.33 27.21
CA PRO A 370 -33.89 10.42 27.29
C PRO A 370 -32.69 11.16 27.88
N PHE A 371 -32.32 10.79 29.11
CA PHE A 371 -31.05 11.15 29.72
C PHE A 371 -29.95 10.53 28.84
N VAL A 372 -29.42 11.33 27.90
CA VAL A 372 -28.19 10.99 27.19
C VAL A 372 -27.09 11.02 28.24
N SER A 373 -26.76 9.86 28.81
CA SER A 373 -25.50 9.71 29.51
C SER A 373 -24.40 10.14 28.55
N PRO A 374 -23.49 11.06 28.92
CA PRO A 374 -22.32 11.31 28.12
C PRO A 374 -21.60 9.97 28.01
N VAL A 375 -21.58 9.41 26.81
CA VAL A 375 -20.67 8.32 26.48
C VAL A 375 -19.30 8.82 26.93
N ALA A 376 -18.79 8.23 28.00
CA ALA A 376 -17.41 8.41 28.40
C ALA A 376 -16.60 7.95 27.20
N THR A 377 -16.21 8.89 26.35
CA THR A 377 -15.27 8.66 25.26
C THR A 377 -14.02 8.18 25.95
N ARG A 378 -13.83 6.85 25.96
CA ARG A 378 -12.56 6.24 26.33
C ARG A 378 -11.51 6.99 25.53
N GLU A 379 -10.64 7.72 26.23
CA GLU A 379 -9.50 8.38 25.59
C GLU A 379 -8.85 7.35 24.66
N PRO A 380 -8.76 7.64 23.34
CA PRO A 380 -8.18 6.68 22.41
C PRO A 380 -6.75 6.37 22.88
N TRP A 381 -6.39 5.10 22.83
CA TRP A 381 -5.18 4.56 23.47
C TRP A 381 -3.88 5.33 23.14
N TRP A 382 -3.82 5.98 21.98
CA TRP A 382 -2.70 6.85 21.61
C TRP A 382 -2.57 8.12 22.47
N LYS A 383 -3.67 8.70 22.98
CA LYS A 383 -3.62 9.83 23.94
C LYS A 383 -3.04 9.41 25.30
N ARG A 384 -3.29 8.17 25.74
CA ARG A 384 -2.69 7.59 26.95
C ARG A 384 -1.19 7.38 26.80
N ILE A 385 -0.73 6.96 25.62
CA ILE A 385 0.71 6.81 25.32
C ILE A 385 1.39 8.19 25.24
N MET A 386 0.75 9.20 24.64
CA MET A 386 1.33 10.53 24.55
C MET A 386 1.45 11.23 25.92
N LYS A 387 0.49 11.05 26.84
CA LYS A 387 0.58 11.54 28.23
C LYS A 387 1.67 10.84 29.06
N LEU A 388 2.10 9.64 28.68
CA LEU A 388 3.22 8.93 29.33
C LEU A 388 4.59 9.31 28.77
N LEU A 389 4.64 9.80 27.52
CA LEU A 389 5.88 10.23 26.86
C LEU A 389 6.15 11.73 27.02
N ILE A 390 5.11 12.50 27.36
CA ILE A 390 5.15 13.93 27.59
C ILE A 390 4.42 14.15 28.91
N GLY A 391 5.15 14.09 30.02
CA GLY A 391 4.63 14.47 31.34
C GLY A 391 4.10 15.89 31.34
#